data_AF-A0A9P9NHB3-F1
#
_entry.id   AF-A0A9P9NHB3-F1
#
_cell.length_a   1.000
_cell.length_b   1.000
_cell.length_c   1.000
_cell.angle_alpha   90.00
_cell.angle_beta   90.00
_cell.angle_gamma   90.00
#
_symmetry.space_group_name_H-M   'P 1'
#
loop_
_entity.id
_entity.type
_entity.pdbx_description
1 polymer ?
#
loop_
_entity_poly.entity_id
_entity_poly.type
_entity_poly.pdbx_seq_one_letter_code
_entity_poly.pdbx_strand_id
1 'polypeptide(L)'
;MVNVGGRSKGCTTCRKRRVKCDEEHPTCLRCRKSGLECDGPKRATTFIVGKVIKSRRSTKDGSKDPDTDLSFCHSHIPQVALLGSSQSEVYICFALKHLRRGGTIELTTRTIQSTDIVPARAPATIHHGHISHQAILSFAAIFFGTQHRQAEITRMGFALYGMVLQRLNEALSDPVYNTKDDLIYAVVTLGILETFVSTGAGNHLKHMAGLERLFALRDHSIPISYDSAEMYRSLRQMIIFAALRSKKASILARPEWKKQLREQIDSPDELQKQELFDVLADCTVLLSARGQILSGSDVSSQMIFDRFGKLKEDALSLLAQLSSWKERWDSDTRHHPTRTPLPRNQPLQRETDPQEHLLPFTTNLEYPSEAIAITTMLYNISLIHVLQVLALLTSPPESQPYYSPPTTPPLQPSLTSDAGNFLRDPPHFPNMWLDSYSPTSTQQQQELNPFIVAQSAPIVDICRSISYHLSDPQRATSSNLYWGVATVWIKVGGEESAVGRWVWRMLVEKKSILVKSLNVLAG
;
A
#
# COMPACT_ATOMS: atom_id res chain seq x y z
N MET A 1 -22.15 -46.98 -2.70
CA MET A 1 -20.92 -46.25 -2.31
C MET A 1 -21.31 -45.22 -1.27
N VAL A 2 -20.65 -45.25 -0.11
CA VAL A 2 -20.94 -44.46 1.10
C VAL A 2 -20.88 -42.94 0.84
N ASN A 3 -21.88 -42.23 1.36
CA ASN A 3 -21.97 -40.76 1.39
C ASN A 3 -20.66 -40.15 1.89
N VAL A 4 -19.99 -39.35 1.04
CA VAL A 4 -18.95 -38.42 1.51
C VAL A 4 -19.69 -37.24 2.14
N GLY A 5 -20.07 -37.40 3.41
CA GLY A 5 -20.77 -36.38 4.18
C GLY A 5 -19.91 -35.14 4.34
N GLY A 6 -20.36 -34.01 3.78
CA GLY A 6 -19.82 -32.71 4.16
C GLY A 6 -19.92 -32.54 5.67
N ARG A 7 -18.86 -32.07 6.32
CA ARG A 7 -18.88 -31.82 7.77
C ARG A 7 -20.02 -30.86 8.10
N SER A 8 -20.84 -31.19 9.11
CA SER A 8 -21.94 -30.36 9.64
C SER A 8 -21.55 -28.88 9.74
N LYS A 9 -22.49 -27.93 9.55
CA LYS A 9 -22.25 -26.48 9.72
C LYS A 9 -22.57 -25.97 11.14
N GLY A 10 -23.08 -26.82 12.04
CA GLY A 10 -23.44 -26.43 13.41
C GLY A 10 -22.28 -25.91 14.26
N CYS A 11 -22.58 -25.19 15.35
CA CYS A 11 -21.58 -24.71 16.31
C CYS A 11 -20.82 -25.87 16.99
N THR A 12 -19.63 -25.62 17.57
CA THR A 12 -18.88 -26.71 18.24
C THR A 12 -19.64 -27.30 19.40
N THR A 13 -20.32 -26.46 20.19
CA THR A 13 -21.05 -26.90 21.40
C THR A 13 -22.17 -27.89 21.04
N CYS A 14 -22.99 -27.60 20.03
CA CYS A 14 -24.02 -28.53 19.56
C CYS A 14 -23.44 -29.82 18.94
N ARG A 15 -22.32 -29.74 18.21
CA ARG A 15 -21.64 -30.93 17.67
C ARG A 15 -21.08 -31.83 18.76
N LYS A 16 -20.41 -31.28 19.78
CA LYS A 16 -19.89 -32.03 20.92
C LYS A 16 -21.02 -32.74 21.66
N ARG A 17 -22.15 -32.05 21.84
CA ARG A 17 -23.37 -32.58 22.45
C ARG A 17 -24.15 -33.54 21.53
N ARG A 18 -23.72 -33.74 20.27
CA ARG A 18 -24.39 -34.55 19.24
C ARG A 18 -25.87 -34.19 19.04
N VAL A 19 -26.21 -32.92 19.19
CA VAL A 19 -27.56 -32.39 18.95
C VAL A 19 -27.57 -31.53 17.68
N LYS A 20 -28.70 -31.52 16.96
CA LYS A 20 -28.88 -30.67 15.77
C LYS A 20 -28.74 -29.20 16.16
N CYS A 21 -27.94 -28.45 15.41
CA CYS A 21 -27.79 -27.01 15.56
C CYS A 21 -28.81 -26.31 14.67
N ASP A 22 -29.41 -25.22 15.16
CA ASP A 22 -30.33 -24.36 14.41
C ASP A 22 -29.61 -23.40 13.46
N GLU A 23 -28.29 -23.27 13.59
CA GLU A 23 -27.42 -22.50 12.69
C GLU A 23 -27.69 -20.98 12.64
N GLU A 24 -28.35 -20.44 13.67
CA GLU A 24 -28.55 -19.00 13.85
C GLU A 24 -27.25 -18.30 14.31
N HIS A 25 -27.03 -17.07 13.83
CA HIS A 25 -25.86 -16.24 14.14
C HIS A 25 -26.29 -15.02 14.98
N PRO A 26 -25.46 -14.52 15.93
CA PRO A 26 -24.07 -14.92 16.22
C PRO A 26 -23.96 -16.19 17.08
N THR A 27 -25.02 -16.57 17.81
CA THR A 27 -25.07 -17.79 18.64
C THR A 27 -26.33 -18.57 18.35
N CYS A 28 -26.29 -19.91 18.38
CA CYS A 28 -27.47 -20.72 18.13
C CYS A 28 -28.46 -20.68 19.32
N LEU A 29 -29.76 -20.73 19.03
CA LEU A 29 -30.83 -20.67 20.02
C LEU A 29 -30.69 -21.74 21.10
N ARG A 30 -30.23 -22.92 20.70
CA ARG A 30 -30.12 -24.08 21.58
C ARG A 30 -29.02 -23.89 22.64
N CYS A 31 -27.90 -23.25 22.29
CA CYS A 31 -26.88 -22.89 23.29
C CYS A 31 -27.33 -21.71 24.14
N ARG A 32 -27.99 -20.70 23.54
CA ARG A 32 -28.55 -19.55 24.26
C ARG A 32 -29.54 -19.96 25.35
N LYS A 33 -30.51 -20.82 25.03
CA LYS A 33 -31.49 -21.34 26.01
C LYS A 33 -30.87 -22.24 27.07
N SER A 34 -29.74 -22.89 26.77
CA SER A 34 -29.03 -23.74 27.73
C SER A 34 -28.03 -22.97 28.60
N GLY A 35 -27.87 -21.65 28.39
CA GLY A 35 -26.85 -20.85 29.09
C GLY A 35 -25.41 -21.26 28.78
N LEU A 36 -25.17 -21.91 27.64
CA LEU A 36 -23.85 -22.42 27.28
C LEU A 36 -23.14 -21.49 26.30
N GLU A 37 -21.83 -21.38 26.47
CA GLU A 37 -20.95 -20.65 25.55
C GLU A 37 -21.04 -21.25 24.13
N CYS A 38 -21.27 -20.38 23.16
CA CYS A 38 -21.51 -20.75 21.77
C CYS A 38 -20.60 -19.95 20.84
N ASP A 39 -19.78 -20.65 20.07
CA ASP A 39 -18.88 -20.09 19.05
C ASP A 39 -19.59 -19.75 17.73
N GLY A 40 -20.92 -19.90 17.69
CA GLY A 40 -21.73 -19.74 16.49
C GLY A 40 -21.52 -20.87 15.46
N PRO A 41 -22.38 -20.94 14.44
CA PRO A 41 -22.30 -21.94 13.37
C PRO A 41 -21.06 -21.72 12.51
N LYS A 42 -20.37 -22.81 12.09
CA LYS A 42 -19.13 -22.70 11.32
C LYS A 42 -19.41 -22.55 9.83
N ARG A 43 -18.83 -21.50 9.22
CA ARG A 43 -18.77 -21.34 7.76
C ARG A 43 -17.65 -22.23 7.20
N ALA A 44 -17.99 -23.39 6.66
CA ALA A 44 -16.99 -24.29 6.07
C ALA A 44 -16.81 -23.99 4.57
N THR A 45 -15.71 -23.35 4.18
CA THR A 45 -15.09 -23.60 2.86
C THR A 45 -14.23 -24.85 3.00
N THR A 46 -14.59 -25.92 2.27
CA THR A 46 -13.80 -27.16 2.27
C THR A 46 -13.01 -27.22 0.97
N PHE A 47 -11.68 -27.21 1.06
CA PHE A 47 -10.82 -27.51 -0.08
C PHE A 47 -10.90 -29.01 -0.38
N ILE A 48 -11.49 -29.36 -1.51
CA ILE A 48 -11.44 -30.72 -2.05
C ILE A 48 -10.23 -30.77 -2.97
N VAL A 49 -9.17 -31.47 -2.55
CA VAL A 49 -8.04 -31.79 -3.42
C VAL A 49 -8.52 -32.81 -4.45
N GLY A 50 -8.88 -32.35 -5.65
CA GLY A 50 -9.27 -33.21 -6.75
C GLY A 50 -8.07 -33.99 -7.27
N LYS A 51 -7.96 -35.28 -6.94
CA LYS A 51 -7.10 -36.21 -7.68
C LYS A 51 -7.75 -36.44 -9.05
N VAL A 52 -7.17 -35.89 -10.11
CA VAL A 52 -7.62 -36.13 -11.49
C VAL A 52 -7.33 -37.59 -11.85
N ILE A 53 -8.36 -38.44 -11.76
CA ILE A 53 -8.32 -39.79 -12.35
C ILE A 53 -8.65 -39.62 -13.83
N LYS A 54 -7.68 -39.84 -14.72
CA LYS A 54 -7.91 -39.90 -16.17
C LYS A 54 -8.86 -41.08 -16.44
N SER A 55 -10.09 -40.78 -16.84
CA SER A 55 -11.06 -41.80 -17.27
C SER A 55 -10.59 -42.42 -18.58
N ARG A 56 -10.35 -43.73 -18.54
CA ARG A 56 -10.02 -44.58 -19.69
C ARG A 56 -11.30 -45.34 -20.08
N ARG A 57 -12.18 -44.72 -20.87
CA ARG A 57 -13.24 -45.40 -21.63
C ARG A 57 -13.32 -44.69 -22.99
N SER A 58 -12.58 -45.24 -23.96
CA SER A 58 -13.09 -46.20 -24.94
C SER A 58 -13.90 -45.49 -26.02
N THR A 59 -13.19 -45.22 -27.10
CA THR A 59 -13.68 -45.14 -28.48
C THR A 59 -14.84 -46.11 -28.73
N LYS A 60 -15.95 -45.61 -29.27
CA LYS A 60 -16.80 -46.40 -30.15
C LYS A 60 -17.51 -45.52 -31.16
N ASP A 61 -17.20 -45.82 -32.41
CA ASP A 61 -17.78 -45.36 -33.66
C ASP A 61 -19.30 -45.61 -33.74
N GLY A 62 -20.00 -44.79 -34.53
CA GLY A 62 -21.41 -44.99 -34.85
C GLY A 62 -22.05 -43.85 -35.63
N SER A 63 -21.96 -43.93 -36.96
CA SER A 63 -22.66 -43.11 -37.97
C SER A 63 -24.20 -43.24 -37.92
N LYS A 64 -24.94 -42.12 -38.13
CA LYS A 64 -26.03 -41.90 -39.12
C LYS A 64 -26.91 -40.67 -38.78
N ASP A 65 -27.09 -39.80 -39.77
CA ASP A 65 -28.05 -38.68 -39.95
C ASP A 65 -29.53 -39.15 -40.06
N PRO A 66 -30.58 -38.29 -40.25
CA PRO A 66 -30.64 -36.81 -40.33
C PRO A 66 -31.81 -36.15 -39.52
N ASP A 67 -31.85 -34.80 -39.56
CA ASP A 67 -33.01 -33.89 -39.49
C ASP A 67 -34.11 -34.11 -38.42
N THR A 68 -34.13 -33.24 -37.41
CA THR A 68 -35.38 -32.60 -36.96
C THR A 68 -35.06 -31.23 -36.36
N ASP A 69 -35.55 -30.22 -37.08
CA ASP A 69 -35.65 -28.82 -36.73
C ASP A 69 -36.41 -28.63 -35.40
N LEU A 70 -35.84 -27.89 -34.44
CA LEU A 70 -36.59 -27.15 -33.42
C LEU A 70 -35.69 -26.06 -32.81
N SER A 71 -35.77 -24.89 -33.46
CA SER A 71 -35.58 -23.54 -32.91
C SER A 71 -35.46 -23.45 -31.38
N PHE A 72 -34.26 -23.08 -30.92
CA PHE A 72 -34.10 -22.31 -29.69
C PHE A 72 -33.10 -21.18 -29.93
N CYS A 73 -33.61 -19.96 -29.88
CA CYS A 73 -32.92 -18.73 -30.22
C CYS A 73 -31.78 -18.46 -29.21
N HIS A 74 -30.56 -18.90 -29.52
CA HIS A 74 -29.37 -18.28 -28.94
C HIS A 74 -29.14 -16.96 -29.66
N SER A 75 -29.23 -15.86 -28.91
CA SER A 75 -28.79 -14.53 -29.31
C SER A 75 -27.31 -14.57 -29.68
N HIS A 76 -27.04 -14.86 -30.95
CA HIS A 76 -25.75 -14.63 -31.58
C HIS A 76 -25.44 -13.14 -31.50
N ILE A 77 -24.49 -12.80 -30.65
CA ILE A 77 -23.75 -11.54 -30.77
C ILE A 77 -23.19 -11.53 -32.21
N PRO A 78 -23.43 -10.49 -33.01
CA PRO A 78 -22.83 -10.40 -34.33
C PRO A 78 -21.31 -10.45 -34.15
N GLN A 79 -20.66 -11.46 -34.74
CA GLN A 79 -19.22 -11.44 -34.96
C GLN A 79 -18.94 -10.32 -35.96
N VAL A 80 -18.82 -9.10 -35.43
CA VAL A 80 -18.15 -8.03 -36.16
C VAL A 80 -16.71 -8.49 -36.30
N ALA A 81 -16.32 -8.74 -37.55
CA ALA A 81 -14.95 -8.99 -37.95
C ALA A 81 -14.08 -7.77 -37.57
N LEU A 82 -13.54 -7.78 -36.36
CA LEU A 82 -12.45 -6.89 -35.98
C LEU A 82 -11.17 -7.49 -36.57
N LEU A 83 -10.55 -6.73 -37.48
CA LEU A 83 -9.24 -7.03 -38.06
C LEU A 83 -8.23 -7.43 -36.96
N GLY A 84 -7.67 -8.64 -37.06
CA GLY A 84 -6.31 -8.98 -36.61
C GLY A 84 -5.89 -8.85 -35.14
N SER A 85 -6.69 -8.29 -34.22
CA SER A 85 -6.24 -8.08 -32.84
C SER A 85 -6.08 -9.41 -32.10
N SER A 86 -4.86 -9.71 -31.64
CA SER A 86 -4.62 -10.84 -30.74
C SER A 86 -5.39 -10.61 -29.43
N GLN A 87 -5.99 -11.65 -28.83
CA GLN A 87 -6.74 -11.49 -27.56
C GLN A 87 -5.89 -10.81 -26.46
N SER A 88 -4.58 -11.00 -26.48
CA SER A 88 -3.58 -10.32 -25.65
C SER A 88 -3.67 -8.79 -25.72
N GLU A 89 -3.89 -8.24 -26.91
CA GLU A 89 -3.95 -6.80 -27.14
C GLU A 89 -5.17 -6.18 -26.46
N VAL A 90 -6.31 -6.89 -26.43
CA VAL A 90 -7.52 -6.45 -25.72
C VAL A 90 -7.24 -6.33 -24.22
N TYR A 91 -6.56 -7.31 -23.64
CA TYR A 91 -6.22 -7.28 -22.21
C TYR A 91 -5.26 -6.15 -21.88
N ILE A 92 -4.23 -5.97 -22.71
CA ILE A 92 -3.25 -4.89 -22.55
C ILE A 92 -3.96 -3.54 -22.67
N CYS A 93 -4.75 -3.31 -23.71
CA CYS A 93 -5.52 -2.07 -23.87
C CYS A 93 -6.45 -1.80 -22.69
N PHE A 94 -7.09 -2.82 -22.14
CA PHE A 94 -7.92 -2.69 -20.94
C PHE A 94 -7.09 -2.31 -19.71
N ALA A 95 -5.96 -2.96 -19.47
CA ALA A 95 -5.04 -2.62 -18.39
C ALA A 95 -4.57 -1.17 -18.55
N LEU A 96 -4.07 -0.80 -19.73
CA LEU A 96 -3.66 0.56 -20.08
C LEU A 96 -4.77 1.57 -19.81
N LYS A 97 -6.03 1.31 -20.19
CA LYS A 97 -7.14 2.23 -19.95
C LYS A 97 -7.36 2.53 -18.46
N HIS A 98 -7.15 1.57 -17.56
CA HIS A 98 -7.44 1.72 -16.12
C HIS A 98 -6.22 2.15 -15.29
N LEU A 99 -5.03 2.06 -15.89
CA LEU A 99 -3.75 2.21 -15.21
C LEU A 99 -2.89 3.32 -15.80
N ARG A 100 -3.21 3.82 -17.00
CA ARG A 100 -2.51 4.94 -17.63
C ARG A 100 -2.81 6.24 -16.88
N ARG A 101 -1.90 6.59 -15.98
CA ARG A 101 -1.03 7.79 -16.00
C ARG A 101 -0.54 8.08 -14.59
N GLY A 102 0.79 8.18 -14.45
CA GLY A 102 1.50 8.22 -13.17
C GLY A 102 2.78 7.38 -13.25
N GLY A 103 3.92 8.02 -12.92
CA GLY A 103 5.27 7.60 -13.34
C GLY A 103 5.55 6.09 -13.29
N THR A 104 5.34 5.44 -12.14
CA THR A 104 5.67 4.00 -11.96
C THR A 104 4.87 3.06 -12.88
N ILE A 105 3.57 3.28 -12.98
CA ILE A 105 2.64 2.42 -13.73
C ILE A 105 2.81 2.67 -15.23
N GLU A 106 2.99 3.93 -15.61
CA GLU A 106 3.25 4.32 -16.99
C GLU A 106 4.55 3.72 -17.53
N LEU A 107 5.63 3.73 -16.75
CA LEU A 107 6.92 3.16 -17.14
C LEU A 107 6.85 1.69 -17.51
N THR A 108 6.19 0.87 -16.69
CA THR A 108 6.01 -0.56 -17.02
C THR A 108 5.21 -0.82 -18.28
N THR A 109 4.49 0.18 -18.77
CA THR A 109 3.61 0.05 -19.92
C THR A 109 4.13 0.73 -21.19
N ARG A 110 5.09 1.65 -21.07
CA ARG A 110 5.78 2.31 -22.20
C ARG A 110 6.71 1.36 -22.95
N THR A 111 7.18 0.29 -22.31
CA THR A 111 8.08 -0.71 -22.92
C THR A 111 7.41 -1.61 -23.96
N ILE A 112 6.08 -1.59 -24.06
CA ILE A 112 5.34 -2.44 -25.00
C ILE A 112 5.31 -1.78 -26.39
N GLN A 113 6.10 -2.28 -27.34
CA GLN A 113 5.80 -2.07 -28.76
C GLN A 113 4.83 -3.16 -29.26
N SER A 114 3.84 -2.78 -30.08
CA SER A 114 2.81 -3.70 -30.61
C SER A 114 3.39 -4.88 -31.40
N THR A 115 4.64 -4.76 -31.85
CA THR A 115 5.41 -5.79 -32.57
C THR A 115 6.00 -6.89 -31.68
N ASP A 116 6.05 -6.71 -30.35
CA ASP A 116 6.78 -7.60 -29.43
C ASP A 116 5.89 -8.59 -28.67
N ILE A 117 4.60 -8.67 -29.02
CA ILE A 117 3.66 -9.65 -28.46
C ILE A 117 3.91 -10.99 -29.16
N VAL A 118 5.02 -11.65 -28.82
CA VAL A 118 5.30 -13.01 -29.28
C VAL A 118 4.23 -13.94 -28.66
N PRO A 119 3.46 -14.69 -29.48
CA PRO A 119 2.53 -15.68 -28.96
C PRO A 119 3.29 -16.71 -28.12
N ALA A 120 2.69 -17.19 -27.04
CA ALA A 120 3.24 -18.15 -26.07
C ALA A 120 3.62 -19.55 -26.64
N ARG A 121 3.85 -19.68 -27.95
CA ARG A 121 4.19 -20.91 -28.68
C ARG A 121 5.57 -20.91 -29.36
N ALA A 122 6.40 -19.89 -29.18
CA ALA A 122 7.79 -20.00 -29.61
C ALA A 122 8.50 -21.07 -28.75
N PRO A 123 9.22 -22.04 -29.35
CA PRO A 123 9.98 -23.03 -28.61
C PRO A 123 10.97 -22.34 -27.66
N ALA A 124 11.32 -23.02 -26.56
CA ALA A 124 12.12 -22.55 -25.45
C ALA A 124 13.59 -22.24 -25.81
N THR A 125 13.84 -21.43 -26.84
CA THR A 125 15.06 -20.64 -26.90
C THR A 125 14.93 -19.55 -25.84
N ILE A 126 15.93 -19.51 -24.97
CA ILE A 126 15.97 -18.67 -23.78
C ILE A 126 16.12 -17.20 -24.21
N HIS A 127 15.04 -16.59 -24.68
CA HIS A 127 14.99 -15.16 -24.92
C HIS A 127 14.76 -14.47 -23.58
N HIS A 128 15.84 -14.28 -22.83
CA HIS A 128 15.83 -13.53 -21.58
C HIS A 128 15.25 -12.12 -21.79
N GLY A 129 15.43 -11.50 -22.96
CA GLY A 129 15.02 -10.15 -23.33
C GLY A 129 13.51 -9.79 -23.33
N HIS A 130 12.63 -10.62 -22.79
CA HIS A 130 11.18 -10.38 -22.81
C HIS A 130 10.45 -10.80 -21.53
N ILE A 131 11.13 -10.91 -20.38
CA ILE A 131 10.48 -11.29 -19.12
C ILE A 131 9.47 -10.22 -18.72
N SER A 132 9.80 -8.93 -18.93
CA SER A 132 8.86 -7.83 -18.66
C SER A 132 7.59 -7.91 -19.51
N HIS A 133 7.70 -8.24 -20.80
CA HIS A 133 6.53 -8.34 -21.70
C HIS A 133 5.59 -9.46 -21.25
N GLN A 134 6.14 -10.58 -20.81
CA GLN A 134 5.35 -11.68 -20.25
C GLN A 134 4.73 -11.32 -18.90
N ALA A 135 5.44 -10.57 -18.05
CA ALA A 135 4.90 -10.04 -16.80
C ALA A 135 3.71 -9.11 -17.06
N ILE A 136 3.82 -8.24 -18.06
CA ILE A 136 2.76 -7.32 -18.47
C ILE A 136 1.56 -8.07 -19.03
N LEU A 137 1.77 -9.05 -19.90
CA LEU A 137 0.68 -9.87 -20.43
C LEU A 137 -0.01 -10.67 -19.32
N SER A 138 0.76 -11.24 -18.39
CA SER A 138 0.23 -11.94 -17.21
C SER A 138 -0.64 -11.00 -16.39
N PHE A 139 -0.12 -9.82 -16.05
CA PHE A 139 -0.85 -8.80 -15.32
C PHE A 139 -2.13 -8.39 -16.04
N ALA A 140 -2.04 -8.05 -17.33
CA ALA A 140 -3.17 -7.62 -18.14
C ALA A 140 -4.28 -8.68 -18.20
N ALA A 141 -3.91 -9.95 -18.38
CA ALA A 141 -4.85 -11.08 -18.40
C ALA A 141 -5.49 -11.31 -17.02
N ILE A 142 -4.72 -11.31 -15.93
CA ILE A 142 -5.27 -11.45 -14.57
C ILE A 142 -6.21 -10.30 -14.26
N PHE A 143 -5.79 -9.08 -14.58
CA PHE A 143 -6.56 -7.87 -14.34
C PHE A 143 -7.87 -7.88 -15.13
N PHE A 144 -7.83 -8.12 -16.44
CA PHE A 144 -9.04 -8.24 -17.27
C PHE A 144 -9.95 -9.37 -16.79
N GLY A 145 -9.39 -10.56 -16.59
CA GLY A 145 -10.14 -11.74 -16.16
C GLY A 145 -10.84 -11.53 -14.81
N THR A 146 -10.17 -10.94 -13.83
CA THR A 146 -10.75 -10.68 -12.51
C THR A 146 -11.83 -9.60 -12.54
N GLN A 147 -11.62 -8.50 -13.29
CA GLN A 147 -12.61 -7.43 -13.41
C GLN A 147 -13.88 -7.90 -14.13
N HIS A 148 -13.73 -8.73 -15.16
CA HIS A 148 -14.85 -9.27 -15.94
C HIS A 148 -15.38 -10.62 -15.43
N ARG A 149 -14.87 -11.12 -14.30
CA ARG A 149 -15.24 -12.43 -13.71
C ARG A 149 -15.06 -13.61 -14.68
N GLN A 150 -14.04 -13.55 -15.54
CA GLN A 150 -13.68 -14.60 -16.49
C GLN A 150 -12.58 -15.49 -15.89
N ALA A 151 -13.00 -16.63 -15.32
CA ALA A 151 -12.11 -17.54 -14.60
C ALA A 151 -11.01 -18.14 -15.49
N GLU A 152 -11.32 -18.44 -16.75
CA GLU A 152 -10.36 -19.07 -17.67
C GLU A 152 -9.23 -18.11 -18.07
N ILE A 153 -9.55 -16.85 -18.37
CA ILE A 153 -8.54 -15.81 -18.63
C ILE A 153 -7.70 -15.57 -17.37
N THR A 154 -8.34 -15.52 -16.21
CA THR A 154 -7.64 -15.36 -14.92
C THR A 154 -6.66 -16.50 -14.67
N ARG A 155 -7.07 -17.75 -14.93
CA ARG A 155 -6.24 -18.95 -14.80
C ARG A 155 -5.06 -18.93 -15.77
N MET A 156 -5.29 -18.54 -17.02
CA MET A 156 -4.22 -18.34 -18.01
C MET A 156 -3.23 -17.27 -17.54
N GLY A 157 -3.72 -16.14 -17.05
CA GLY A 157 -2.87 -15.07 -16.53
C GLY A 157 -1.99 -15.51 -15.36
N PHE A 158 -2.52 -16.29 -14.42
CA PHE A 158 -1.72 -16.88 -13.33
C PHE A 158 -0.74 -17.97 -13.79
N ALA A 159 -1.05 -18.71 -14.86
CA ALA A 159 -0.08 -19.63 -15.47
C ALA A 159 1.11 -18.86 -16.07
N LEU A 160 0.84 -17.74 -16.76
CA LEU A 160 1.89 -16.82 -17.22
C LEU A 160 2.70 -16.25 -16.05
N TYR A 161 2.04 -15.85 -14.97
CA TYR A 161 2.69 -15.33 -13.75
C TYR A 161 3.71 -16.33 -13.20
N GLY A 162 3.32 -17.60 -13.07
CA GLY A 162 4.22 -18.66 -12.60
C GLY A 162 5.44 -18.86 -13.51
N MET A 163 5.25 -18.81 -14.83
CA MET A 163 6.37 -18.89 -15.78
C MET A 163 7.30 -17.68 -15.69
N VAL A 164 6.76 -16.48 -15.53
CA VAL A 164 7.55 -15.25 -15.34
C VAL A 164 8.41 -15.37 -14.08
N LEU A 165 7.86 -15.88 -12.98
CA LEU A 165 8.64 -16.09 -11.74
C LEU A 165 9.77 -17.11 -11.92
N GLN A 166 9.54 -18.20 -12.65
CA GLN A 166 10.57 -19.20 -12.94
C GLN A 166 11.72 -18.58 -13.76
N ARG A 167 11.38 -17.89 -14.85
CA ARG A 167 12.36 -17.20 -15.71
C ARG A 167 13.11 -16.09 -14.98
N LEU A 168 12.41 -15.33 -14.15
CA LEU A 168 13.01 -14.30 -13.31
C LEU A 168 14.04 -14.92 -12.35
N ASN A 169 13.74 -16.07 -11.74
CA ASN A 169 14.67 -16.77 -10.84
C ASN A 169 15.94 -17.25 -11.57
N GLU A 170 15.79 -17.79 -12.77
CA GLU A 170 16.91 -18.17 -13.64
C GLU A 170 17.75 -16.95 -14.02
N ALA A 171 17.10 -15.88 -14.50
CA ALA A 171 17.73 -14.65 -14.95
C ALA A 171 18.47 -13.88 -13.84
N LEU A 172 17.99 -13.96 -12.59
CA LEU A 172 18.68 -13.37 -11.43
C LEU A 172 20.00 -14.07 -11.10
N SER A 173 20.14 -15.35 -11.48
CA SER A 173 21.36 -16.14 -11.26
C SER A 173 22.44 -15.87 -12.32
N ASP A 174 22.08 -15.23 -13.44
CA ASP A 174 23.00 -14.87 -14.52
C ASP A 174 23.62 -13.48 -14.26
N PRO A 175 24.95 -13.38 -14.04
CA PRO A 175 25.63 -12.10 -13.82
C PRO A 175 25.52 -11.09 -14.98
N VAL A 176 25.31 -11.56 -16.20
CA VAL A 176 25.19 -10.70 -17.39
C VAL A 176 23.78 -10.11 -17.49
N TYR A 177 22.78 -10.86 -17.04
CA TYR A 177 21.38 -10.48 -17.22
C TYR A 177 20.76 -9.83 -15.97
N ASN A 178 21.28 -10.11 -14.77
CA ASN A 178 20.73 -9.60 -13.51
C ASN A 178 20.80 -8.06 -13.33
N THR A 179 21.57 -7.38 -14.19
CA THR A 179 21.68 -5.91 -14.26
C THR A 179 20.87 -5.29 -15.40
N LYS A 180 20.04 -6.05 -16.12
CA LYS A 180 19.21 -5.49 -17.20
C LYS A 180 17.95 -4.82 -16.68
N ASP A 181 17.48 -3.78 -17.38
CA ASP A 181 16.27 -3.04 -17.02
C ASP A 181 14.99 -3.88 -17.23
N ASP A 182 15.02 -4.89 -18.11
CA ASP A 182 13.91 -5.84 -18.29
C ASP A 182 13.48 -6.50 -16.96
N LEU A 183 14.45 -6.83 -16.09
CA LEU A 183 14.14 -7.39 -14.77
C LEU A 183 13.48 -6.38 -13.84
N ILE A 184 13.88 -5.11 -13.91
CA ILE A 184 13.24 -4.03 -13.18
C ILE A 184 11.78 -3.92 -13.62
N TYR A 185 11.52 -3.82 -14.92
CA TYR A 185 10.16 -3.73 -15.44
C TYR A 185 9.33 -4.95 -15.06
N ALA A 186 9.87 -6.16 -15.19
CA ALA A 186 9.17 -7.38 -14.78
C ALA A 186 8.78 -7.34 -13.28
N VAL A 187 9.72 -7.05 -12.39
CA VAL A 187 9.47 -7.01 -10.93
C VAL A 187 8.49 -5.90 -10.57
N VAL A 188 8.58 -4.73 -11.19
CA VAL A 188 7.64 -3.63 -10.96
C VAL A 188 6.24 -4.03 -11.41
N THR A 189 6.09 -4.64 -12.59
CA THR A 189 4.79 -5.11 -13.09
C THR A 189 4.17 -6.15 -12.15
N LEU A 190 4.95 -7.11 -11.66
CA LEU A 190 4.48 -8.10 -10.69
C LEU A 190 4.12 -7.44 -9.35
N GLY A 191 4.91 -6.47 -8.89
CA GLY A 191 4.63 -5.69 -7.70
C GLY A 191 3.31 -4.92 -7.81
N ILE A 192 3.08 -4.25 -8.94
CA ILE A 192 1.82 -3.55 -9.25
C ILE A 192 0.66 -4.55 -9.29
N LEU A 193 0.81 -5.69 -9.98
CA LEU A 193 -0.20 -6.75 -9.99
C LEU A 193 -0.62 -7.17 -8.57
N GLU A 194 0.35 -7.41 -7.69
CA GLU A 194 0.08 -7.81 -6.29
C GLU A 194 -0.68 -6.73 -5.49
N THR A 195 -0.59 -5.45 -5.87
CA THR A 195 -1.41 -4.38 -5.26
C THR A 195 -2.87 -4.40 -5.72
N PHE A 196 -3.19 -4.96 -6.88
CA PHE A 196 -4.57 -5.03 -7.39
C PHE A 196 -5.21 -6.39 -7.15
N VAL A 197 -4.42 -7.46 -7.28
CA VAL A 197 -4.82 -8.85 -7.16
C VAL A 197 -3.76 -9.57 -6.32
N SER A 198 -3.90 -9.45 -5.00
CA SER A 198 -2.97 -10.06 -4.05
C SER A 198 -3.04 -11.58 -4.11
N THR A 199 -1.88 -12.23 -4.24
CA THR A 199 -1.71 -13.68 -4.12
C THR A 199 -1.37 -14.13 -2.70
N GLY A 200 -1.13 -13.18 -1.80
CA GLY A 200 -0.77 -13.42 -0.40
C GLY A 200 -0.39 -12.15 0.35
N ALA A 201 -0.53 -12.22 1.68
CA ALA A 201 -0.20 -11.10 2.57
C ALA A 201 1.26 -10.66 2.40
N GLY A 202 1.47 -9.36 2.19
CA GLY A 202 2.80 -8.75 2.04
C GLY A 202 3.57 -9.12 0.77
N ASN A 203 2.99 -9.83 -0.20
CA ASN A 203 3.71 -10.20 -1.43
C ASN A 203 4.10 -8.97 -2.28
N HIS A 204 3.28 -7.93 -2.29
CA HIS A 204 3.63 -6.65 -2.93
C HIS A 204 4.90 -6.04 -2.31
N LEU A 205 5.04 -6.06 -0.97
CA LEU A 205 6.24 -5.58 -0.28
C LEU A 205 7.48 -6.41 -0.64
N LYS A 206 7.34 -7.73 -0.85
CA LYS A 206 8.46 -8.58 -1.27
C LYS A 206 8.97 -8.20 -2.66
N HIS A 207 8.09 -7.93 -3.62
CA HIS A 207 8.50 -7.44 -4.95
C HIS A 207 9.14 -6.06 -4.86
N MET A 208 8.57 -5.13 -4.08
CA MET A 208 9.14 -3.80 -3.87
C MET A 208 10.53 -3.84 -3.19
N ALA A 209 10.75 -4.77 -2.24
CA ALA A 209 12.06 -5.01 -1.64
C ALA A 209 13.04 -5.69 -2.62
N GLY A 210 12.55 -6.60 -3.46
CA GLY A 210 13.33 -7.21 -4.54
C GLY A 210 13.79 -6.17 -5.58
N LEU A 211 12.94 -5.19 -5.88
CA LEU A 211 13.27 -4.06 -6.75
C LEU A 211 14.43 -3.22 -6.19
N GLU A 212 14.44 -2.94 -4.89
CA GLU A 212 15.58 -2.29 -4.24
C GLU A 212 16.87 -3.10 -4.38
N ARG A 213 16.76 -4.44 -4.29
CA ARG A 213 17.93 -5.30 -4.47
C ARG A 213 18.47 -5.25 -5.90
N LEU A 214 17.60 -5.14 -6.92
CA LEU A 214 18.01 -4.92 -8.32
C LEU A 214 18.68 -3.57 -8.54
N PHE A 215 18.25 -2.53 -7.81
CA PHE A 215 18.92 -1.22 -7.80
C PHE A 215 20.32 -1.34 -7.19
N ALA A 216 20.47 -2.09 -6.10
CA ALA A 216 21.77 -2.29 -5.47
C ALA A 216 22.81 -3.03 -6.34
N LEU A 217 22.39 -3.67 -7.44
CA LEU A 217 23.29 -4.30 -8.42
C LEU A 217 23.86 -3.30 -9.43
N ARG A 218 23.40 -2.04 -9.43
CA ARG A 218 23.81 -1.04 -10.40
C ARG A 218 25.16 -0.43 -10.03
N ASP A 219 26.02 -0.32 -11.05
CA ASP A 219 27.32 0.31 -10.90
C ASP A 219 27.18 1.82 -10.93
N HIS A 220 27.53 2.48 -9.81
CA HIS A 220 27.42 3.93 -9.65
C HIS A 220 28.59 4.67 -10.29
N SER A 221 29.63 3.96 -10.74
CA SER A 221 30.75 4.56 -11.48
C SER A 221 30.38 4.88 -12.93
N ILE A 222 29.31 4.26 -13.44
CA ILE A 222 28.84 4.42 -14.82
C ILE A 222 27.77 5.52 -14.86
N PRO A 223 27.87 6.51 -15.76
CA PRO A 223 26.82 7.51 -15.95
C PRO A 223 25.48 6.86 -16.29
N ILE A 224 24.42 7.30 -15.62
CA ILE A 224 23.07 6.84 -15.88
C ILE A 224 22.48 7.54 -17.10
N SER A 225 21.79 6.79 -17.96
CA SER A 225 21.02 7.38 -19.06
C SER A 225 19.84 8.22 -18.54
N TYR A 226 19.36 9.18 -19.33
CA TYR A 226 18.19 9.97 -18.98
C TYR A 226 16.95 9.10 -18.69
N ASP A 227 16.70 8.10 -19.56
CA ASP A 227 15.57 7.19 -19.44
C ASP A 227 15.65 6.35 -18.15
N SER A 228 16.84 5.82 -17.83
CA SER A 228 17.06 5.06 -16.60
C SER A 228 16.92 5.95 -15.37
N ALA A 229 17.36 7.21 -15.41
CA ALA A 229 17.22 8.15 -14.31
C ALA A 229 15.73 8.52 -14.07
N GLU A 230 14.97 8.82 -15.12
CA GLU A 230 13.51 9.03 -15.03
C GLU A 230 12.80 7.79 -14.49
N MET A 231 13.21 6.60 -14.95
CA MET A 231 12.70 5.34 -14.43
C MET A 231 12.96 5.22 -12.93
N TYR A 232 14.21 5.38 -12.47
CA TYR A 232 14.55 5.21 -11.06
C TYR A 232 13.81 6.22 -10.17
N ARG A 233 13.71 7.48 -10.59
CA ARG A 233 12.94 8.52 -9.87
C ARG A 233 11.47 8.17 -9.72
N SER A 234 10.88 7.50 -10.71
CA SER A 234 9.49 7.08 -10.67
C SER A 234 9.26 5.81 -9.85
N LEU A 235 10.28 4.97 -9.68
CA LEU A 235 10.19 3.71 -8.93
C LEU A 235 10.55 3.86 -7.44
N ARG A 236 11.26 4.92 -7.05
CA ARG A 236 11.69 5.17 -5.66
C ARG A 236 10.55 5.09 -4.64
N GLN A 237 9.34 5.50 -5.03
CA GLN A 237 8.18 5.48 -4.15
C GLN A 237 7.89 4.05 -3.67
N MET A 238 7.95 3.06 -4.56
CA MET A 238 7.71 1.67 -4.20
C MET A 238 8.73 1.16 -3.20
N ILE A 239 10.00 1.50 -3.43
CA ILE A 239 11.12 1.11 -2.56
C ILE A 239 10.96 1.73 -1.17
N ILE A 240 10.78 3.06 -1.11
CA ILE A 240 10.67 3.79 0.15
C ILE A 240 9.42 3.36 0.93
N PHE A 241 8.28 3.20 0.25
CA PHE A 241 7.06 2.68 0.86
C PHE A 241 7.31 1.33 1.53
N ALA A 242 7.93 0.38 0.82
CA ALA A 242 8.21 -0.94 1.35
C ALA A 242 9.22 -0.94 2.51
N ALA A 243 10.25 -0.09 2.42
CA ALA A 243 11.26 0.09 3.46
C ALA A 243 10.63 0.66 4.76
N LEU A 244 9.78 1.69 4.65
CA LEU A 244 9.05 2.26 5.79
C LEU A 244 8.09 1.25 6.43
N ARG A 245 7.32 0.51 5.62
CA ARG A 245 6.39 -0.54 6.11
C ARG A 245 7.13 -1.68 6.79
N SER A 246 8.29 -2.06 6.25
CA SER A 246 9.11 -3.15 6.79
C SER A 246 10.06 -2.70 7.91
N LYS A 247 10.12 -1.40 8.21
CA LYS A 247 11.08 -0.79 9.16
C LYS A 247 12.53 -1.17 8.85
N LYS A 248 12.89 -1.20 7.56
CA LYS A 248 14.25 -1.50 7.08
C LYS A 248 14.86 -0.25 6.46
N ALA A 249 16.16 -0.05 6.64
CA ALA A 249 16.88 1.04 6.00
C ALA A 249 16.94 0.84 4.48
N SER A 250 16.60 1.89 3.73
CA SER A 250 16.67 1.89 2.27
C SER A 250 18.05 2.30 1.76
N ILE A 251 18.51 1.72 0.65
CA ILE A 251 19.73 2.15 -0.04
C ILE A 251 19.59 3.56 -0.61
N LEU A 252 18.35 4.01 -0.86
CA LEU A 252 18.06 5.33 -1.43
C LEU A 252 18.35 6.47 -0.45
N ALA A 253 18.56 6.17 0.83
CA ALA A 253 19.02 7.15 1.82
C ALA A 253 20.52 7.47 1.67
N ARG A 254 21.28 6.66 0.93
CA ARG A 254 22.72 6.84 0.80
C ARG A 254 23.05 8.05 -0.10
N PRO A 255 24.12 8.80 0.21
CA PRO A 255 24.47 10.01 -0.54
C PRO A 255 24.64 9.79 -2.05
N GLU A 256 25.23 8.66 -2.46
CA GLU A 256 25.43 8.31 -3.86
C GLU A 256 24.11 8.19 -4.64
N TRP A 257 23.09 7.58 -4.02
CA TRP A 257 21.75 7.45 -4.63
C TRP A 257 21.02 8.78 -4.67
N LYS A 258 21.06 9.56 -3.58
CA LYS A 258 20.44 10.90 -3.55
C LYS A 258 21.04 11.81 -4.60
N LYS A 259 22.36 11.77 -4.77
CA LYS A 259 23.07 12.53 -5.81
C LYS A 259 22.59 12.09 -7.20
N GLN A 260 22.70 10.80 -7.52
CA GLN A 260 22.37 10.28 -8.85
C GLN A 260 20.90 10.51 -9.23
N LEU A 261 19.97 10.40 -8.28
CA LEU A 261 18.54 10.66 -8.51
C LEU A 261 18.21 12.15 -8.67
N ARG A 262 19.13 13.06 -8.34
CA ARG A 262 18.99 14.50 -8.55
C ARG A 262 19.69 14.99 -9.82
N GLU A 263 20.51 14.16 -10.45
CA GLU A 263 21.16 14.49 -11.72
C GLU A 263 20.11 14.59 -12.84
N GLN A 264 20.40 15.42 -13.85
CA GLN A 264 19.57 15.57 -15.06
C GLN A 264 18.12 16.06 -14.77
N ILE A 265 17.94 16.84 -13.70
CA ILE A 265 16.68 17.52 -13.38
C ILE A 265 16.79 19.01 -13.66
N ASP A 266 16.07 19.47 -14.68
CA ASP A 266 16.02 20.90 -15.04
C ASP A 266 14.86 21.65 -14.36
N SER A 267 13.86 20.92 -13.85
CA SER A 267 12.66 21.51 -13.24
C SER A 267 12.87 21.74 -11.73
N PRO A 268 12.75 23.00 -11.24
CA PRO A 268 12.80 23.30 -9.81
C PRO A 268 11.74 22.55 -9.00
N ASP A 269 10.54 22.37 -9.55
CA ASP A 269 9.44 21.64 -8.90
C ASP A 269 9.75 20.15 -8.75
N GLU A 270 10.41 19.56 -9.75
CA GLU A 270 10.89 18.18 -9.69
C GLU A 270 11.99 18.03 -8.64
N LEU A 271 12.90 19.01 -8.53
CA LEU A 271 13.95 19.01 -7.50
C LEU A 271 13.35 19.07 -6.08
N GLN A 272 12.34 19.91 -5.88
CA GLN A 272 11.63 20.02 -4.61
C GLN A 272 10.95 18.71 -4.20
N LYS A 273 10.41 17.95 -5.16
CA LYS A 273 9.93 16.59 -4.90
C LYS A 273 11.07 15.67 -4.45
N GLN A 274 12.27 15.77 -5.04
CA GLN A 274 13.40 14.92 -4.63
C GLN A 274 13.79 15.16 -3.17
N GLU A 275 13.79 16.41 -2.70
CA GLU A 275 14.08 16.73 -1.30
C GLU A 275 13.15 16.01 -0.33
N LEU A 276 11.85 15.92 -0.64
CA LEU A 276 10.87 15.22 0.20
C LEU A 276 11.08 13.70 0.22
N PHE A 277 11.42 13.10 -0.93
CA PHE A 277 11.75 11.68 -0.98
C PHE A 277 13.04 11.34 -0.23
N ASP A 278 14.01 12.25 -0.21
CA ASP A 278 15.25 12.07 0.55
C ASP A 278 14.96 12.05 2.06
N VAL A 279 14.08 12.93 2.55
CA VAL A 279 13.61 12.92 3.95
C VAL A 279 12.90 11.60 4.28
N LEU A 280 12.04 11.11 3.38
CA LEU A 280 11.36 9.82 3.56
C LEU A 280 12.35 8.64 3.55
N ALA A 281 13.38 8.68 2.70
CA ALA A 281 14.43 7.69 2.70
C ALA A 281 15.22 7.71 4.03
N ASP A 282 15.55 8.89 4.56
CA ASP A 282 16.22 9.01 5.86
C ASP A 282 15.36 8.51 7.03
N CYS A 283 14.04 8.70 6.96
CA CYS A 283 13.12 8.10 7.93
C CYS A 283 13.24 6.57 7.99
N THR A 284 13.53 5.90 6.87
CA THR A 284 13.73 4.44 6.84
C THR A 284 14.96 4.02 7.67
N VAL A 285 16.02 4.83 7.62
CA VAL A 285 17.28 4.59 8.36
C VAL A 285 17.02 4.73 9.85
N LEU A 286 16.34 5.80 10.27
CA LEU A 286 16.02 6.04 11.68
C LEU A 286 15.13 4.94 12.28
N LEU A 287 14.11 4.49 11.54
CA LEU A 287 13.24 3.38 11.97
C LEU A 287 14.00 2.07 12.12
N SER A 288 14.88 1.77 11.17
CA SER A 288 15.72 0.56 11.21
C SER A 288 16.72 0.60 12.36
N ALA A 289 17.39 1.74 12.57
CA ALA A 289 18.34 1.93 13.66
C ALA A 289 17.68 1.79 15.03
N ARG A 290 16.47 2.36 15.20
CA ARG A 290 15.66 2.16 16.41
C ARG A 290 15.37 0.68 16.66
N GLY A 291 14.97 -0.06 15.62
CA GLY A 291 14.73 -1.49 15.72
C GLY A 291 15.96 -2.27 16.19
N GLN A 292 17.14 -1.95 15.63
CA GLN A 292 18.41 -2.57 16.00
C GLN A 292 18.81 -2.29 17.45
N ILE A 293 18.57 -1.08 17.95
CA ILE A 293 18.80 -0.74 19.37
C ILE A 293 17.91 -1.60 20.27
N LEU A 294 16.62 -1.70 19.96
CA LEU A 294 15.66 -2.46 20.76
C LEU A 294 15.89 -3.97 20.72
N SER A 295 16.48 -4.50 19.65
CA SER A 295 16.82 -5.93 19.53
C SER A 295 18.19 -6.29 20.11
N GLY A 296 19.04 -5.30 20.44
CA GLY A 296 20.41 -5.53 20.91
C GLY A 296 20.43 -6.03 22.35
N SER A 297 20.91 -7.25 22.57
CA SER A 297 20.90 -7.91 23.88
C SER A 297 22.10 -7.59 24.79
N ASP A 298 23.07 -6.79 24.32
CA ASP A 298 24.41 -6.74 24.94
C ASP A 298 25.01 -5.33 25.08
N VAL A 299 24.15 -4.32 25.29
CA VAL A 299 24.57 -2.91 25.35
C VAL A 299 24.20 -2.29 26.69
N SER A 300 25.12 -1.55 27.31
CA SER A 300 24.87 -0.86 28.57
C SER A 300 23.72 0.16 28.44
N SER A 301 22.95 0.37 29.52
CA SER A 301 21.81 1.30 29.52
C SER A 301 22.19 2.73 29.11
N GLN A 302 23.40 3.17 29.46
CA GLN A 302 23.92 4.48 29.05
C GLN A 302 24.12 4.57 27.54
N MET A 303 24.75 3.57 26.92
CA MET A 303 24.95 3.54 25.47
C MET A 303 23.62 3.47 24.70
N ILE A 304 22.61 2.79 25.25
CA ILE A 304 21.26 2.78 24.69
C ILE A 304 20.67 4.19 24.72
N PHE A 305 20.75 4.88 25.87
CA PHE A 305 20.28 6.25 26.02
C PHE A 305 20.96 7.20 25.03
N ASP A 306 22.29 7.15 24.92
CA ASP A 306 23.05 8.00 24.00
C ASP A 306 22.67 7.75 22.53
N ARG A 307 22.49 6.47 22.14
CA ARG A 307 22.04 6.11 20.78
C ARG A 307 20.62 6.59 20.49
N PHE A 308 19.71 6.49 21.45
CA PHE A 308 18.35 7.05 21.31
C PHE A 308 18.37 8.58 21.24
N GLY A 309 19.21 9.23 22.04
CA GLY A 309 19.44 10.67 22.00
C GLY A 309 19.89 11.11 20.60
N LYS A 310 20.88 10.42 20.04
CA LYS A 310 21.36 10.70 18.68
C LYS A 310 20.28 10.50 17.61
N LEU A 311 19.52 9.41 17.66
CA LEU A 311 18.41 9.20 16.73
C LEU A 311 17.33 10.29 16.85
N LYS A 312 17.07 10.78 18.05
CA LYS A 312 16.13 11.87 18.28
C LYS A 312 16.64 13.17 17.68
N GLU A 313 17.92 13.51 17.85
CA GLU A 313 18.54 14.67 17.22
C GLU A 313 18.45 14.59 15.68
N ASP A 314 18.76 13.43 15.10
CA ASP A 314 18.69 13.22 13.66
C ASP A 314 17.24 13.35 13.16
N ALA A 315 16.26 12.83 13.90
CA ALA A 315 14.84 12.98 13.57
C ALA A 315 14.36 14.44 13.69
N LEU A 316 14.83 15.19 14.68
CA LEU A 316 14.55 16.63 14.83
C LEU A 316 15.19 17.43 13.69
N SER A 317 16.37 17.03 13.21
CA SER A 317 16.99 17.63 12.02
C SER A 317 16.12 17.44 10.78
N LEU A 318 15.54 16.25 10.57
CA LEU A 318 14.59 16.03 9.47
C LEU A 318 13.34 16.89 9.60
N LEU A 319 12.82 17.08 10.82
CA LEU A 319 11.69 17.98 11.05
C LEU A 319 12.04 19.43 10.72
N ALA A 320 13.21 19.91 11.14
CA ALA A 320 13.71 21.24 10.80
C ALA A 320 13.88 21.41 9.29
N GLN A 321 14.40 20.41 8.59
CA GLN A 321 14.52 20.40 7.12
C GLN A 321 13.14 20.54 6.45
N LEU A 322 12.14 19.78 6.88
CA LEU A 322 10.76 19.91 6.37
C LEU A 322 10.16 21.29 6.67
N SER A 323 10.47 21.86 7.85
CA SER A 323 10.06 23.22 8.23
C SER A 323 10.56 24.25 7.23
N SER A 324 11.88 24.25 6.98
CA SER A 324 12.53 25.16 6.04
C SER A 324 12.15 24.88 4.59
N TRP A 325 11.85 23.63 4.24
CA TRP A 325 11.28 23.29 2.95
C TRP A 325 9.90 23.92 2.77
N LYS A 326 9.03 23.82 3.79
CA LYS A 326 7.67 24.35 3.72
C LYS A 326 7.64 25.88 3.65
N GLU A 327 8.52 26.54 4.39
CA GLU A 327 8.70 28.00 4.33
C GLU A 327 9.04 28.46 2.91
N ARG A 328 10.03 27.81 2.27
CA ARG A 328 10.41 28.09 0.88
C ARG A 328 9.26 27.81 -0.08
N TRP A 329 8.58 26.67 0.09
CA TRP A 329 7.44 26.28 -0.75
C TRP A 329 6.31 27.31 -0.68
N ASP A 330 5.98 27.78 0.53
CA ASP A 330 4.89 28.72 0.79
C ASP A 330 5.23 30.17 0.44
N SER A 331 6.51 30.51 0.29
CA SER A 331 6.92 31.85 -0.14
C SER A 331 6.43 32.20 -1.56
N ASP A 332 6.18 31.19 -2.39
CA ASP A 332 5.59 31.35 -3.72
C ASP A 332 4.08 31.08 -3.67
N THR A 333 3.30 32.15 -3.81
CA THR A 333 1.84 32.12 -3.75
C THR A 333 1.21 31.26 -4.85
N ARG A 334 1.94 30.97 -5.94
CA ARG A 334 1.48 30.07 -7.01
C ARG A 334 1.32 28.63 -6.54
N HIS A 335 1.95 28.25 -5.43
CA HIS A 335 1.82 26.92 -4.85
C HIS A 335 0.63 26.79 -3.90
N HIS A 336 -0.06 27.89 -3.57
CA HIS A 336 -1.10 27.88 -2.55
C HIS A 336 -2.39 27.22 -3.07
N PRO A 337 -2.89 26.17 -2.41
CA PRO A 337 -4.18 25.60 -2.76
C PRO A 337 -5.33 26.51 -2.28
N THR A 338 -6.41 26.53 -3.05
CA THR A 338 -7.66 27.22 -2.65
C THR A 338 -8.54 26.27 -1.85
N ARG A 339 -9.15 26.75 -0.76
CA ARG A 339 -10.14 25.96 0.00
C ARG A 339 -11.53 26.13 -0.60
N THR A 340 -12.18 25.01 -0.92
CA THR A 340 -13.58 24.99 -1.37
C THR A 340 -14.44 24.23 -0.36
N PRO A 341 -15.72 24.57 -0.15
CA PRO A 341 -16.59 23.81 0.73
C PRO A 341 -16.70 22.34 0.28
N LEU A 342 -16.72 21.39 1.22
CA LEU A 342 -17.07 20.01 0.89
C LEU A 342 -18.47 20.00 0.28
N PRO A 343 -18.68 19.38 -0.90
CA PRO A 343 -20.02 19.24 -1.44
C PRO A 343 -20.86 18.44 -0.45
N ARG A 344 -21.84 19.11 0.19
CA ARG A 344 -22.90 18.39 0.91
C ARG A 344 -23.60 17.54 -0.14
N ASN A 345 -23.58 16.21 0.03
CA ASN A 345 -24.38 15.33 -0.80
C ASN A 345 -25.81 15.91 -0.87
N GLN A 346 -26.26 16.26 -2.08
CA GLN A 346 -27.64 16.66 -2.28
C GLN A 346 -28.54 15.51 -1.80
N PRO A 347 -29.73 15.81 -1.24
CA PRO A 347 -30.57 14.84 -0.54
C PRO A 347 -31.29 13.88 -1.51
N LEU A 348 -30.54 13.14 -2.32
CA LEU A 348 -31.03 12.05 -3.16
C LEU A 348 -30.20 10.80 -2.89
N GLN A 349 -30.65 10.07 -1.87
CA GLN A 349 -30.52 8.62 -1.67
C GLN A 349 -29.12 8.00 -1.49
N ARG A 350 -28.72 7.82 -0.24
CA ARG A 350 -28.57 6.52 0.49
C ARG A 350 -27.75 6.77 1.75
N GLU A 351 -28.31 6.36 2.90
CA GLU A 351 -27.66 6.24 4.22
C GLU A 351 -26.44 7.15 4.42
N THR A 352 -26.66 8.44 4.68
CA THR A 352 -25.62 9.27 5.31
C THR A 352 -25.18 8.57 6.60
N ASP A 353 -23.89 8.23 6.69
CA ASP A 353 -23.30 7.75 7.94
C ASP A 353 -23.72 8.73 9.04
N PRO A 354 -24.42 8.27 10.10
CA PRO A 354 -24.83 9.12 11.20
C PRO A 354 -23.69 9.97 11.73
N GLN A 355 -22.43 9.54 11.58
CA GLN A 355 -21.21 10.19 12.06
C GLN A 355 -20.51 11.11 11.04
N GLU A 356 -21.10 11.41 9.87
CA GLU A 356 -20.48 12.30 8.88
C GLU A 356 -20.25 13.73 9.39
N HIS A 357 -21.03 14.16 10.39
CA HIS A 357 -20.82 15.42 11.12
C HIS A 357 -19.55 15.42 12.01
N LEU A 358 -18.91 14.27 12.21
CA LEU A 358 -17.67 14.11 13.00
C LEU A 358 -16.40 14.26 12.16
N LEU A 359 -16.49 14.61 10.88
CA LEU A 359 -15.29 14.89 10.08
C LEU A 359 -14.55 16.11 10.65
N PRO A 360 -13.23 16.03 10.85
CA PRO A 360 -12.43 17.14 11.39
C PRO A 360 -12.20 18.27 10.37
N PHE A 361 -12.90 18.27 9.22
CA PHE A 361 -12.78 19.25 8.16
C PHE A 361 -14.09 19.43 7.41
N THR A 362 -14.30 20.64 6.89
CA THR A 362 -15.51 21.04 6.13
C THR A 362 -15.20 21.53 4.72
N THR A 363 -13.93 21.49 4.30
CA THR A 363 -13.45 22.01 3.02
C THR A 363 -12.58 21.00 2.28
N ASN A 364 -12.55 21.05 0.96
CA ASN A 364 -11.56 20.43 0.08
C ASN A 364 -10.43 21.41 -0.26
N LEU A 365 -9.34 20.89 -0.84
CA LEU A 365 -8.26 21.67 -1.44
C LEU A 365 -8.30 21.55 -2.96
N GLU A 366 -8.37 22.70 -3.63
CA GLU A 366 -8.21 22.83 -5.09
C GLU A 366 -6.79 23.32 -5.40
N TYR A 367 -6.12 22.66 -6.34
CA TYR A 367 -4.72 22.94 -6.66
C TYR A 367 -4.57 23.59 -8.04
N PRO A 368 -3.65 24.57 -8.19
CA PRO A 368 -3.36 25.19 -9.48
C PRO A 368 -2.81 24.21 -10.53
N SER A 369 -2.11 23.16 -10.10
CA SER A 369 -1.59 22.11 -10.98
C SER A 369 -1.51 20.75 -10.29
N GLU A 370 -1.44 19.68 -11.09
CA GLU A 370 -1.23 18.32 -10.56
C GLU A 370 0.13 18.19 -9.85
N ALA A 371 1.17 18.86 -10.36
CA ALA A 371 2.49 18.84 -9.74
C ALA A 371 2.44 19.37 -8.30
N ILE A 372 1.75 20.49 -8.07
CA ILE A 372 1.58 21.09 -6.74
C ILE A 372 0.78 20.15 -5.82
N ALA A 373 -0.29 19.53 -6.34
CA ALA A 373 -1.08 18.58 -5.57
C ALA A 373 -0.24 17.37 -5.11
N ILE A 374 0.56 16.80 -6.02
CA ILE A 374 1.47 15.68 -5.73
C ILE A 374 2.54 16.08 -4.71
N THR A 375 3.18 17.25 -4.88
CA THR A 375 4.23 17.70 -3.96
C THR A 375 3.66 17.99 -2.56
N THR A 376 2.47 18.58 -2.48
CA THR A 376 1.78 18.83 -1.20
C THR A 376 1.41 17.53 -0.49
N MET A 377 0.90 16.54 -1.25
CA MET A 377 0.62 15.20 -0.74
C MET A 377 1.89 14.56 -0.15
N LEU A 378 2.99 14.61 -0.90
CA LEU A 378 4.26 14.03 -0.50
C LEU A 378 4.86 14.74 0.74
N TYR A 379 4.71 16.05 0.84
CA TYR A 379 5.10 16.81 2.03
C TYR A 379 4.35 16.32 3.27
N ASN A 380 3.02 16.18 3.17
CA ASN A 380 2.20 15.71 4.29
C ASN A 380 2.57 14.26 4.69
N ILE A 381 2.82 13.38 3.72
CA ILE A 381 3.32 12.01 3.98
C ILE A 381 4.66 12.07 4.72
N SER A 382 5.60 12.89 4.25
CA SER A 382 6.93 13.08 4.87
C SER A 382 6.81 13.56 6.31
N LEU A 383 5.98 14.58 6.56
CA LEU A 383 5.75 15.13 7.88
C LEU A 383 5.14 14.09 8.84
N ILE A 384 4.15 13.31 8.38
CA ILE A 384 3.57 12.22 9.19
C ILE A 384 4.62 11.19 9.58
N HIS A 385 5.52 10.81 8.66
CA HIS A 385 6.56 9.83 8.94
C HIS A 385 7.63 10.36 9.91
N VAL A 386 8.09 11.60 9.75
CA VAL A 386 9.04 12.24 10.68
C VAL A 386 8.43 12.36 12.08
N LEU A 387 7.19 12.86 12.18
CA LEU A 387 6.48 12.95 13.46
C LEU A 387 6.26 11.57 14.10
N GLN A 388 5.99 10.54 13.30
CA GLN A 388 5.88 9.17 13.82
C GLN A 388 7.20 8.65 14.37
N VAL A 389 8.33 8.93 13.71
CA VAL A 389 9.65 8.56 14.22
C VAL A 389 9.91 9.25 15.55
N LEU A 390 9.67 10.57 15.63
CA LEU A 390 9.83 11.34 16.86
C LEU A 390 8.94 10.79 18.00
N ALA A 391 7.67 10.51 17.72
CA ALA A 391 6.77 9.90 18.70
C ALA A 391 7.32 8.56 19.23
N LEU A 392 7.85 7.71 18.36
CA LEU A 392 8.41 6.41 18.74
C LEU A 392 9.71 6.50 19.54
N LEU A 393 10.43 7.63 19.44
CA LEU A 393 11.68 7.89 20.17
C LEU A 393 11.44 8.64 21.49
N THR A 394 10.27 9.28 21.67
CA THR A 394 9.93 10.03 22.88
C THR A 394 8.91 9.36 23.79
N SER A 395 8.15 8.39 23.29
CA SER A 395 7.33 7.55 24.15
C SER A 395 8.24 6.73 25.08
N PRO A 396 7.87 6.56 26.37
CA PRO A 396 8.63 5.68 27.26
C PRO A 396 8.72 4.30 26.60
N PRO A 397 9.89 3.64 26.63
CA PRO A 397 10.00 2.26 26.16
C PRO A 397 8.94 1.47 26.93
N GLU A 398 8.02 0.82 26.21
CA GLU A 398 6.96 0.01 26.82
C GLU A 398 7.58 -0.83 27.93
N SER A 399 7.19 -0.55 29.17
CA SER A 399 7.50 -1.41 30.29
C SER A 399 6.92 -2.77 29.95
N GLN A 400 7.78 -3.70 29.54
CA GLN A 400 7.45 -5.12 29.63
C GLN A 400 6.92 -5.36 31.04
N PRO A 401 5.82 -6.09 31.23
CA PRO A 401 5.27 -6.34 32.55
C PRO A 401 6.20 -7.30 33.30
N TYR A 402 7.25 -6.77 33.92
CA TYR A 402 7.93 -7.44 35.01
C TYR A 402 6.97 -7.40 36.20
N TYR A 403 6.24 -8.51 36.39
CA TYR A 403 5.62 -8.80 37.67
C TYR A 403 6.71 -8.92 38.73
N SER A 404 6.70 -8.03 39.72
CA SER A 404 7.13 -8.33 41.09
C SER A 404 6.38 -7.42 42.08
N PRO A 405 5.99 -7.96 43.26
CA PRO A 405 4.87 -7.47 44.06
C PRO A 405 5.23 -6.26 44.96
N PRO A 406 4.22 -5.59 45.55
CA PRO A 406 4.39 -4.28 46.17
C PRO A 406 4.77 -4.37 47.65
N THR A 407 5.64 -3.46 48.11
CA THR A 407 5.63 -3.03 49.52
C THR A 407 6.11 -1.58 49.64
N THR A 408 5.13 -0.69 49.81
CA THR A 408 5.04 0.60 50.55
C THR A 408 6.20 1.64 50.64
N PRO A 409 5.86 2.96 50.62
CA PRO A 409 6.80 4.12 50.65
C PRO A 409 6.94 4.70 52.10
N PRO A 410 7.46 5.93 52.38
CA PRO A 410 8.08 6.99 51.54
C PRO A 410 9.39 7.61 52.12
N LEU A 411 10.03 8.54 51.38
CA LEU A 411 10.63 9.81 51.89
C LEU A 411 11.26 10.65 50.74
N GLN A 412 10.77 11.88 50.55
CA GLN A 412 11.48 13.03 49.93
C GLN A 412 12.25 13.81 51.04
N PRO A 413 13.11 14.83 50.80
CA PRO A 413 13.30 15.72 49.61
C PRO A 413 14.80 15.91 49.19
N SER A 414 15.21 16.54 48.07
CA SER A 414 15.18 17.98 47.80
C SER A 414 16.01 18.35 46.55
N LEU A 415 15.53 19.35 45.79
CA LEU A 415 16.17 20.42 45.01
C LEU A 415 17.63 20.26 44.50
N THR A 416 17.87 20.52 43.21
CA THR A 416 18.39 21.82 42.70
C THR A 416 18.29 21.93 41.17
N SER A 417 18.17 23.18 40.73
CA SER A 417 17.95 23.71 39.40
C SER A 417 19.12 23.55 38.41
N ASP A 418 18.82 23.93 37.17
CA ASP A 418 19.74 24.30 36.07
C ASP A 418 20.17 23.20 35.09
N ALA A 419 19.26 22.87 34.17
CA ALA A 419 19.61 22.43 32.81
C ALA A 419 18.49 22.74 31.80
N GLY A 420 17.85 23.92 31.92
CA GLY A 420 16.90 24.40 30.92
C GLY A 420 17.59 25.34 29.95
N ASN A 421 18.13 24.84 28.82
CA ASN A 421 18.45 25.69 27.65
C ASN A 421 18.76 24.97 26.32
N PHE A 422 18.39 23.69 26.12
CA PHE A 422 18.72 22.96 24.88
C PHE A 422 17.56 22.75 23.88
N LEU A 423 16.44 23.46 24.03
CA LEU A 423 15.29 23.33 23.12
C LEU A 423 15.00 24.69 22.47
N ARG A 424 15.53 24.95 21.27
CA ARG A 424 14.98 25.96 20.37
C ARG A 424 14.30 25.25 19.20
N ASP A 425 12.98 25.36 19.17
CA ASP A 425 12.11 24.88 18.10
C ASP A 425 12.26 25.73 16.81
N PRO A 426 12.06 25.16 15.61
CA PRO A 426 12.08 25.91 14.36
C PRO A 426 10.94 26.94 14.28
N PRO A 427 11.17 28.13 13.70
CA PRO A 427 10.25 29.27 13.73
C PRO A 427 8.90 29.08 13.01
N HIS A 428 8.69 27.99 12.27
CA HIS A 428 7.43 27.66 11.57
C HIS A 428 6.50 26.72 12.35
N PHE A 429 6.95 26.23 13.50
CA PHE A 429 6.12 25.50 14.44
C PHE A 429 5.95 26.40 15.66
N PRO A 430 4.89 27.23 15.73
CA PRO A 430 4.65 28.03 16.92
C PRO A 430 4.60 27.09 18.13
N ASN A 431 5.31 27.46 19.19
CA ASN A 431 5.35 26.77 20.47
C ASN A 431 3.93 26.33 20.88
N MET A 432 3.57 25.06 20.62
CA MET A 432 2.43 24.43 21.30
C MET A 432 2.77 24.12 22.77
N TRP A 433 3.98 24.45 23.20
CA TRP A 433 4.58 24.07 24.48
C TRP A 433 4.32 25.05 25.63
N LEU A 434 3.78 26.25 25.39
CA LEU A 434 3.37 27.15 26.48
C LEU A 434 2.10 27.91 26.10
N ASP A 435 1.19 28.04 27.07
CA ASP A 435 -0.06 28.80 27.10
C ASP A 435 -1.34 28.10 26.62
N SER A 436 -1.85 27.20 27.46
CA SER A 436 -3.12 27.45 28.17
C SER A 436 -3.39 26.42 29.28
N TYR A 437 -2.98 26.73 30.52
CA TYR A 437 -3.62 26.18 31.72
C TYR A 437 -5.07 26.73 31.78
N SER A 438 -6.10 25.99 32.17
CA SER A 438 -6.19 25.15 33.38
C SER A 438 -7.29 24.09 33.24
N PRO A 439 -7.08 22.84 33.67
CA PRO A 439 -8.18 21.96 34.06
C PRO A 439 -8.21 21.83 35.58
N THR A 440 -9.29 22.31 36.17
CA THR A 440 -9.77 21.80 37.45
C THR A 440 -10.25 20.35 37.25
N SER A 441 -9.99 19.53 38.27
CA SER A 441 -10.41 18.13 38.48
C SER A 441 -9.42 17.03 38.06
N THR A 442 -8.97 16.34 39.11
CA THR A 442 -8.16 15.14 39.19
C THR A 442 -8.80 13.94 38.48
N GLN A 443 -8.33 13.65 37.28
CA GLN A 443 -8.15 12.29 36.74
C GLN A 443 -6.85 12.29 35.95
N GLN A 444 -6.00 11.28 36.13
CA GLN A 444 -4.73 11.11 35.42
C GLN A 444 -4.95 11.13 33.90
N GLN A 445 -4.88 12.32 33.29
CA GLN A 445 -4.76 12.47 31.85
C GLN A 445 -3.32 12.11 31.51
N GLN A 446 -3.15 10.94 30.92
CA GLN A 446 -1.92 10.54 30.25
C GLN A 446 -1.69 11.59 29.15
N GLU A 447 -0.75 12.53 29.34
CA GLU A 447 -0.43 13.55 28.35
C GLU A 447 -0.16 12.86 27.00
N LEU A 448 -1.01 13.13 26.00
CA LEU A 448 -0.83 12.54 24.68
C LEU A 448 0.50 13.01 24.10
N ASN A 449 1.27 12.08 23.53
CA ASN A 449 2.54 12.40 22.88
C ASN A 449 2.32 13.52 21.84
N PRO A 450 3.02 14.67 21.95
CA PRO A 450 2.74 15.85 21.13
C PRO A 450 2.99 15.61 19.64
N PHE A 451 3.93 14.72 19.30
CA PHE A 451 4.20 14.35 17.91
C PHE A 451 3.09 13.48 17.31
N ILE A 452 2.33 12.75 18.14
CA ILE A 452 1.11 12.05 17.68
C ILE A 452 0.01 13.08 17.42
N VAL A 453 -0.20 14.04 18.31
CA VAL A 453 -1.19 15.11 18.15
C VAL A 453 -0.91 15.92 16.87
N ALA A 454 0.35 16.28 16.65
CA ALA A 454 0.80 17.05 15.47
C ALA A 454 0.55 16.36 14.13
N GLN A 455 0.37 15.03 14.10
CA GLN A 455 0.03 14.31 12.86
C GLN A 455 -1.38 14.62 12.35
N SER A 456 -2.26 15.17 13.20
CA SER A 456 -3.65 15.45 12.83
C SER A 456 -3.76 16.42 11.64
N ALA A 457 -2.95 17.48 11.63
CA ALA A 457 -2.97 18.49 10.57
C ALA A 457 -2.62 17.93 9.18
N PRO A 458 -1.46 17.27 8.95
CA PRO A 458 -1.14 16.68 7.66
C PRO A 458 -2.08 15.55 7.25
N ILE A 459 -2.62 14.77 8.20
CA ILE A 459 -3.66 13.75 7.90
C ILE A 459 -4.91 14.42 7.31
N VAL A 460 -5.37 15.49 7.95
CA VAL A 460 -6.53 16.24 7.46
C VAL A 460 -6.24 16.84 6.09
N ASP A 461 -5.06 17.43 5.87
CA ASP A 461 -4.73 18.02 4.57
C ASP A 461 -4.68 16.97 3.46
N ILE A 462 -4.14 15.77 3.70
CA ILE A 462 -4.25 14.65 2.75
C ILE A 462 -5.72 14.36 2.43
N CYS A 463 -6.59 14.30 3.46
CA CYS A 463 -8.01 14.05 3.26
C CYS A 463 -8.65 15.12 2.37
N ARG A 464 -8.35 16.41 2.62
CA ARG A 464 -8.86 17.52 1.81
C ARG A 464 -8.40 17.46 0.34
N SER A 465 -7.25 16.85 0.05
CA SER A 465 -6.73 16.67 -1.31
C SER A 465 -7.39 15.54 -2.09
N ILE A 466 -8.03 14.56 -1.42
CA ILE A 466 -8.54 13.34 -2.08
C ILE A 466 -9.54 13.68 -3.19
N SER A 467 -10.47 14.60 -2.93
CA SER A 467 -11.48 15.02 -3.92
C SER A 467 -10.87 15.55 -5.21
N TYR A 468 -9.82 16.37 -5.11
CA TYR A 468 -9.11 16.89 -6.28
C TYR A 468 -8.53 15.77 -7.14
N HIS A 469 -7.84 14.80 -6.52
CA HIS A 469 -7.25 13.69 -7.25
C HIS A 469 -8.30 12.75 -7.85
N LEU A 470 -9.44 12.55 -7.19
CA LEU A 470 -10.51 11.68 -7.69
C LEU A 470 -11.41 12.32 -8.74
N SER A 471 -11.38 13.64 -8.88
CA SER A 471 -12.22 14.37 -9.86
C SER A 471 -11.79 14.14 -11.31
N ASP A 472 -10.53 13.74 -11.54
CA ASP A 472 -10.02 13.38 -12.87
C ASP A 472 -9.56 11.91 -12.87
N PRO A 473 -10.03 11.07 -13.82
CA PRO A 473 -9.64 9.67 -13.91
C PRO A 473 -8.12 9.41 -13.99
N GLN A 474 -7.37 10.32 -14.62
CA GLN A 474 -5.91 10.28 -14.76
C GLN A 474 -5.22 10.63 -13.44
N ARG A 475 -5.66 11.69 -12.75
CA ARG A 475 -5.10 12.02 -11.42
C ARG A 475 -5.39 10.91 -10.40
N ALA A 476 -6.50 10.22 -10.55
CA ALA A 476 -6.90 9.10 -9.71
C ALA A 476 -6.05 7.84 -9.91
N THR A 477 -5.12 7.79 -10.88
CA THR A 477 -4.11 6.71 -11.01
C THR A 477 -2.74 7.08 -10.41
N SER A 478 -2.56 8.29 -9.88
CA SER A 478 -1.30 8.74 -9.29
C SER A 478 -0.89 7.87 -8.10
N SER A 479 0.31 7.29 -8.14
CA SER A 479 0.86 6.47 -7.05
C SER A 479 0.91 7.23 -5.72
N ASN A 480 1.13 8.55 -5.73
CA ASN A 480 1.16 9.37 -4.52
C ASN A 480 -0.22 9.43 -3.84
N LEU A 481 -1.32 9.41 -4.60
CA LEU A 481 -2.66 9.29 -4.04
C LEU A 481 -2.82 7.97 -3.28
N TYR A 482 -2.42 6.84 -3.88
CA TYR A 482 -2.50 5.53 -3.22
C TYR A 482 -1.72 5.52 -1.90
N TRP A 483 -0.52 6.11 -1.87
CA TRP A 483 0.28 6.21 -0.66
C TRP A 483 -0.35 7.15 0.37
N GLY A 484 -0.81 8.32 -0.02
CA GLY A 484 -1.48 9.27 0.89
C GLY A 484 -2.71 8.64 1.55
N VAL A 485 -3.58 8.03 0.74
CA VAL A 485 -4.79 7.34 1.22
C VAL A 485 -4.44 6.16 2.13
N ALA A 486 -3.44 5.33 1.77
CA ALA A 486 -2.98 4.23 2.64
C ALA A 486 -2.41 4.74 3.96
N THR A 487 -1.67 5.86 3.93
CA THR A 487 -1.13 6.51 5.12
C THR A 487 -2.25 6.96 6.04
N VAL A 488 -3.25 7.67 5.52
CA VAL A 488 -4.44 8.08 6.28
C VAL A 488 -5.13 6.87 6.86
N TRP A 489 -5.45 5.87 6.02
CA TRP A 489 -6.17 4.67 6.43
C TRP A 489 -5.52 3.96 7.62
N ILE A 490 -4.20 3.76 7.57
CA ILE A 490 -3.43 3.15 8.67
C ILE A 490 -3.52 4.02 9.93
N LYS A 491 -3.37 5.34 9.80
CA LYS A 491 -3.28 6.28 10.92
C LYS A 491 -4.59 6.50 11.65
N VAL A 492 -5.71 6.44 10.92
CA VAL A 492 -7.05 6.63 11.50
C VAL A 492 -7.70 5.31 11.93
N GLY A 493 -7.02 4.17 11.75
CA GLY A 493 -7.56 2.86 12.13
C GLY A 493 -8.63 2.31 11.17
N GLY A 494 -8.56 2.69 9.89
CA GLY A 494 -9.49 2.22 8.87
C GLY A 494 -10.95 2.60 9.13
N GLU A 495 -11.87 1.67 8.84
CA GLU A 495 -13.33 1.89 8.92
C GLU A 495 -13.86 2.15 10.35
N GLU A 496 -13.04 1.91 11.38
CA GLU A 496 -13.42 2.22 12.76
C GLU A 496 -13.57 3.74 13.00
N SER A 497 -12.92 4.57 12.18
CA SER A 497 -13.02 6.03 12.27
C SER A 497 -13.98 6.63 11.24
N ALA A 498 -14.60 7.76 11.60
CA ALA A 498 -15.43 8.55 10.67
C ALA A 498 -14.64 9.00 9.43
N VAL A 499 -13.36 9.37 9.61
CA VAL A 499 -12.45 9.74 8.51
C VAL A 499 -12.22 8.54 7.59
N GLY A 500 -11.92 7.36 8.12
CA GLY A 500 -11.69 6.17 7.32
C GLY A 500 -12.92 5.74 6.54
N ARG A 501 -14.12 5.76 7.14
CA ARG A 501 -15.37 5.49 6.42
C ARG A 501 -15.67 6.51 5.33
N TRP A 502 -15.36 7.78 5.56
CA TRP A 502 -15.46 8.81 4.52
C TRP A 502 -14.50 8.55 3.36
N VAL A 503 -13.23 8.25 3.65
CA VAL A 503 -12.24 7.86 2.62
C VAL A 503 -12.73 6.66 1.83
N TRP A 504 -13.23 5.62 2.49
CA TRP A 504 -13.79 4.44 1.84
C TRP A 504 -14.91 4.79 0.86
N ARG A 505 -15.90 5.59 1.30
CA ARG A 505 -17.03 6.02 0.47
C ARG A 505 -16.56 6.77 -0.78
N MET A 506 -15.66 7.74 -0.60
CA MET A 506 -15.09 8.51 -1.71
C MET A 506 -14.44 7.59 -2.77
N LEU A 507 -13.71 6.57 -2.33
CA LEU A 507 -13.05 5.62 -3.23
C LEU A 507 -14.04 4.67 -3.89
N VAL A 508 -15.03 4.15 -3.17
CA VAL A 508 -16.05 3.25 -3.73
C VAL A 508 -16.86 3.95 -4.82
N GLU A 509 -17.29 5.19 -4.57
CA GLU A 509 -18.11 5.96 -5.50
C GLU A 509 -17.34 6.37 -6.76
N LYS A 510 -16.10 6.83 -6.59
CA LYS A 510 -15.33 7.40 -7.71
C LYS A 510 -14.48 6.37 -8.44
N LYS A 511 -13.95 5.36 -7.74
CA LYS A 511 -12.99 4.40 -8.31
C LYS A 511 -12.85 3.13 -7.46
N SER A 512 -13.84 2.24 -7.55
CA SER A 512 -13.92 0.99 -6.75
C SER A 512 -12.69 0.08 -6.80
N ILE A 513 -11.84 0.20 -7.82
CA ILE A 513 -10.60 -0.56 -7.90
C ILE A 513 -9.55 -0.12 -6.88
N LEU A 514 -9.56 1.17 -6.48
CA LEU A 514 -8.66 1.72 -5.46
C LEU A 514 -8.88 1.06 -4.10
N VAL A 515 -10.11 0.69 -3.81
CA VAL A 515 -10.56 0.09 -2.55
C VAL A 515 -9.82 -1.22 -2.29
N LYS A 516 -9.65 -2.05 -3.33
CA LYS A 516 -8.91 -3.31 -3.22
C LYS A 516 -7.44 -3.05 -2.93
N SER A 517 -6.83 -2.10 -3.63
CA SER A 517 -5.43 -1.73 -3.43
C SER A 517 -5.18 -1.11 -2.08
N LEU A 518 -6.12 -0.32 -1.55
CA LEU A 518 -6.02 0.27 -0.24
C LEU A 518 -5.89 -0.79 0.86
N ASN A 519 -6.76 -1.81 0.84
CA ASN A 519 -6.69 -2.91 1.80
C ASN A 519 -5.36 -3.68 1.70
N VAL A 520 -4.82 -3.84 0.49
CA VAL A 520 -3.53 -4.50 0.28
C VAL A 520 -2.38 -3.64 0.80
N LEU A 521 -2.37 -2.33 0.53
CA LEU A 521 -1.31 -1.41 0.95
C LEU A 521 -1.34 -1.11 2.45
N ALA A 522 -2.54 -1.11 3.06
CA ALA A 522 -2.72 -0.87 4.48
C ALA A 522 -2.47 -2.14 5.34
N GLY A 523 -2.74 -3.32 4.77
CA GLY A 523 -2.37 -4.61 5.36
C GLY A 523 -0.87 -4.76 5.53
#